data_AF-A0A923YSR9-F1
#
_entry.id   AF-A0A923YSR9-F1
#
_cell.length_a   1.000
_cell.length_b   1.000
_cell.length_c   1.000
_cell.angle_alpha   90.00
_cell.angle_beta   90.00
_cell.angle_gamma   90.00
#
_symmetry.space_group_name_H-M   'P 1'
#
loop_
_entity.id
_entity.type
_entity.pdbx_description
1 polymer ?
#
loop_
_entity_poly.entity_id
_entity_poly.type
_entity_poly.pdbx_seq_one_letter_code
_entity_poly.pdbx_strand_id
1 'polypeptide(L)' 'MQILDTIQKLQNELNQHNYNYYVLDNATISDYDYDQKLQQLATLESAHPEF' A
#
# COMPACT_ATOMS: atom_id res chain seq x y z
N MET A 1 -5.65 -6.08 -18.11
CA MET A 1 -5.91 -6.28 -16.67
C MET A 1 -4.59 -6.33 -15.91
N GLN A 2 -3.99 -5.18 -15.58
CA GLN A 2 -2.71 -5.15 -14.83
C GLN A 2 -2.66 -4.06 -13.74
N ILE A 3 -3.35 -2.93 -13.95
CA ILE A 3 -3.39 -1.83 -12.97
C ILE A 3 -4.19 -2.20 -11.72
N LEU A 4 -5.41 -2.74 -11.87
CA LEU A 4 -6.23 -3.16 -10.73
C LEU A 4 -5.50 -4.16 -9.82
N ASP A 5 -4.84 -5.17 -10.40
CA ASP A 5 -4.02 -6.15 -9.65
C ASP A 5 -2.89 -5.47 -8.88
N THR A 6 -2.29 -4.43 -9.45
CA THR A 6 -1.21 -3.65 -8.82
C THR A 6 -1.74 -2.82 -7.65
N ILE A 7 -2.87 -2.13 -7.83
CA ILE A 7 -3.55 -1.37 -6.77
C ILE A 7 -3.94 -2.30 -5.61
N GLN A 8 -4.56 -3.44 -5.93
CA GLN A 8 -4.97 -4.42 -4.93
C GLN A 8 -3.78 -5.04 -4.19
N LYS A 9 -2.65 -5.29 -4.87
CA LYS A 9 -1.41 -5.75 -4.23
C LYS A 9 -0.86 -4.70 -3.26
N LEU A 10 -0.74 -3.45 -3.70
CA LEU A 10 -0.28 -2.35 -2.86
C LEU A 10 -1.17 -2.15 -1.64
N GLN A 11 -2.50 -2.20 -1.81
CA GLN A 11 -3.43 -2.13 -0.69
C GLN A 11 -3.25 -3.29 0.29
N ASN A 12 -3.14 -4.53 -0.20
CA ASN A 12 -2.92 -5.69 0.68
C ASN A 12 -1.59 -5.57 1.43
N GLU A 13 -0.54 -5.13 0.76
CA GLU A 13 0.78 -4.96 1.36
C GLU A 13 0.77 -3.88 2.45
N LEU A 14 0.17 -2.71 2.18
CA LEU A 14 -0.02 -1.65 3.18
C LEU A 14 -0.87 -2.12 4.37
N ASN A 15 -1.94 -2.87 4.12
CA ASN A 15 -2.78 -3.43 5.19
C ASN A 15 -2.02 -4.46 6.04
N GLN A 16 -1.22 -5.33 5.42
CA GLN A 16 -0.37 -6.27 6.12
C GLN A 16 0.64 -5.54 7.00
N HIS A 17 1.27 -4.48 6.48
CA HIS A 17 2.20 -3.65 7.24
C HIS A 17 1.52 -2.95 8.41
N ASN A 18 0.32 -2.38 8.22
CA ASN A 18 -0.47 -1.79 9.31
C ASN A 18 -0.80 -2.83 10.38
N TYR A 19 -1.24 -4.02 9.98
CA TYR A 19 -1.54 -5.10 10.93
C TYR A 19 -0.29 -5.47 11.72
N ASN A 20 0.84 -5.65 11.05
CA ASN A 20 2.09 -5.99 11.72
C ASN A 20 2.55 -4.87 12.67
N TYR A 21 2.42 -3.60 12.26
CA TYR A 21 2.80 -2.43 13.06
C TYR A 21 1.90 -2.23 14.28
N TYR A 22 0.58 -2.17 14.07
CA TYR A 22 -0.39 -1.82 15.11
C TYR A 22 -0.87 -3.01 15.95
N VAL A 23 -0.89 -4.22 15.41
CA VAL A 23 -1.43 -5.41 16.10
C VAL A 23 -0.31 -6.31 16.62
N LEU A 24 0.73 -6.54 15.82
CA LEU A 24 1.81 -7.46 16.20
C LEU A 24 3.02 -6.77 16.85
N ASP A 25 3.03 -5.42 16.92
CA ASP A 25 4.19 -4.62 17.36
C ASP A 25 5.47 -5.02 16.60
N ASN A 26 5.32 -5.39 15.33
CA ASN A 26 6.36 -5.95 14.49
C ASN A 26 6.45 -5.18 13.17
N ALA A 27 6.97 -3.96 13.23
CA ALA A 27 7.20 -3.16 12.03
C ALA A 27 8.13 -3.91 11.04
N THR A 28 7.58 -4.32 9.89
CA THR A 28 8.35 -5.03 8.85
C THR A 28 9.02 -4.08 7.85
N ILE A 29 8.58 -2.83 7.81
CA ILE A 29 9.13 -1.74 6.98
C ILE A 29 9.16 -0.46 7.80
N SER A 30 10.00 0.49 7.42
CA SER A 30 10.07 1.82 8.05
C SER A 30 8.86 2.68 7.67
N ASP A 31 8.50 3.68 8.48
CA ASP A 31 7.46 4.66 8.15
C ASP A 31 7.70 5.31 6.77
N TYR A 32 8.97 5.63 6.44
CA TYR A 32 9.33 6.16 5.12
C TYR A 32 8.96 5.22 3.96
N ASP A 33 9.27 3.93 4.07
CA ASP A 33 8.91 2.95 3.04
C ASP A 33 7.39 2.80 2.91
N TYR A 34 6.68 2.89 4.04
CA TYR A 34 5.22 2.86 4.06
C TYR A 34 4.64 4.09 3.35
N ASP A 35 5.13 5.29 3.66
CA ASP A 35 4.73 6.54 3.00
C ASP A 35 4.99 6.51 1.49
N GLN A 36 6.13 5.97 1.06
CA GLN A 36 6.44 5.82 -0.37
C GLN A 36 5.46 4.88 -1.08
N LYS A 37 5.11 3.74 -0.46
CA LYS A 37 4.10 2.81 -1.00
C LYS A 37 2.71 3.45 -1.04
N LEU A 38 2.35 4.23 -0.02
CA LEU A 38 1.09 4.96 0.04
C LEU A 38 1.00 6.03 -1.06
N GLN A 39 2.07 6.79 -1.28
CA GLN A 39 2.13 7.75 -2.40
C GLN A 39 2.02 7.06 -3.77
N GLN A 40 2.66 5.89 -3.92
CA GLN A 40 2.56 5.12 -5.16
C GLN A 40 1.13 4.65 -5.41
N LEU A 41 0.43 4.16 -4.37
CA LEU A 41 -0.98 3.80 -4.46
C LEU A 41 -1.84 5.00 -4.89
N ALA A 42 -1.71 6.14 -4.21
CA ALA A 42 -2.47 7.36 -4.52
C ALA A 42 -2.19 7.88 -5.94
N THR A 43 -0.95 7.73 -6.42
CA THR A 43 -0.57 8.10 -7.80
C THR A 43 -1.25 7.19 -8.81
N LEU A 44 -1.30 5.88 -8.55
CA LEU A 44 -1.97 4.92 -9.42
C LEU A 44 -3.48 5.14 -9.45
N GLU A 45 -4.11 5.39 -8.29
CA GLU A 45 -5.54 5.73 -8.20
C GLU A 45 -5.86 7.04 -8.92
N SER A 46 -5.01 8.06 -8.79
CA SER A 46 -5.19 9.34 -9.50
C SER A 46 -4.98 9.22 -11.01
N ALA A 47 -4.03 8.38 -11.44
CA ALA A 47 -3.78 8.11 -12.86
C ALA A 47 -4.89 7.27 -13.50
N HIS A 48 -5.64 6.52 -12.70
CA HIS A 48 -6.71 5.64 -13.14
C HIS A 48 -7.99 5.84 -12.30
N PRO A 49 -8.67 6.98 -12.43
CA PRO A 49 -9.87 7.31 -11.65
C PRO A 49 -11.10 6.44 -11.99
N GLU A 50 -10.95 5.51 -12.93
CA GLU A 50 -11.96 4.51 -13.30
C GLU A 50 -11.99 3.30 -12.35
N PHE A 51 -11.01 3.18 -11.45
CA PHE A 51 -10.90 2.13 -10.44
C PHE A 51 -11.20 2.63 -9.04
#